data_AF-A0A183KUX6-F1
#
_entry.id   AF-A0A183KUX6-F1
#
_cell.length_a   1.000
_cell.length_b   1.000
_cell.length_c   1.000
_cell.angle_alpha   90.00
_cell.angle_beta   90.00
_cell.angle_gamma   90.00
#
_symmetry.space_group_name_H-M   'P 1'
#
loop_
_entity.id
_entity.type
_entity.pdbx_description
1 polymer ?
#
loop_
_entity_poly.entity_id
_entity_poly.type
_entity_poly.pdbx_seq_one_letter_code
_entity_poly.pdbx_strand_id
1 'polypeptide(L)'
;MYGLIVIGIQNYVESIYGEDVWFRIVEKSNIGLLTFQTHNTYSDTVPERLFLAFSHETGESIENVTYQTGLSFAAFISDYGYENLLRVQGRDFISFLHNLDNLHEYLRLSYPDIQPPSFSIINATNDCIRLKYSSKRNGYIHYVRGQLITLAKRLYNLDIKVILISTKIINNIYQTIYDIYALNGKRWIDPQNYYIQKPLDSWGDTISSNVFFDIFAFSLLITNQMKIKRASTSFRKLDSSLEGSDFNEKFLLFRPFIKSNIEEVS
;
A
#
# COMPACT_ATOMS: atom_id res chain seq x y z
N MET A 1 -5.73 3.43 14.90
CA MET A 1 -5.58 4.23 13.67
C MET A 1 -5.22 5.69 13.97
N TYR A 2 -4.37 6.33 13.17
CA TYR A 2 -4.05 7.77 13.30
C TYR A 2 -5.18 8.70 12.85
N GLY A 3 -5.24 9.89 13.47
CA GLY A 3 -6.27 10.91 13.22
C GLY A 3 -6.25 11.52 11.82
N LEU A 4 -5.16 11.38 11.05
CA LEU A 4 -5.06 11.91 9.69
C LEU A 4 -6.24 11.49 8.79
N ILE A 5 -6.66 10.22 8.88
CA ILE A 5 -7.80 9.72 8.10
C ILE A 5 -9.09 10.40 8.54
N VAL A 6 -9.29 10.58 9.85
CA VAL A 6 -10.51 11.21 10.38
C VAL A 6 -10.59 12.69 10.02
N ILE A 7 -9.47 13.41 10.11
CA ILE A 7 -9.38 14.81 9.69
C ILE A 7 -9.70 14.94 8.20
N GLY A 8 -9.26 13.99 7.37
CA GLY A 8 -9.63 13.98 5.95
C GLY A 8 -11.12 13.71 5.70
N ILE A 9 -11.76 12.84 6.51
CA ILE A 9 -13.23 12.65 6.47
C ILE A 9 -13.94 13.95 6.88
N GLN A 10 -13.51 14.56 7.98
CA GLN A 10 -14.05 15.82 8.47
C GLN A 10 -13.96 16.92 7.40
N ASN A 11 -12.77 17.11 6.81
CA ASN A 11 -12.56 18.10 5.77
C ASN A 11 -13.49 17.88 4.56
N TYR A 12 -13.67 16.62 4.14
CA TYR A 12 -14.60 16.30 3.06
C TYR A 12 -16.04 16.67 3.42
N VAL A 13 -16.52 16.24 4.59
CA VAL A 13 -17.89 16.51 5.05
C VAL A 13 -18.14 18.00 5.17
N GLU A 14 -17.24 18.73 5.85
CA GLU A 14 -17.36 20.18 6.04
C GLU A 14 -17.36 20.94 4.71
N SER A 15 -16.50 20.53 3.76
CA SER A 15 -16.40 21.20 2.46
C SER A 15 -17.63 21.02 1.56
N ILE A 16 -18.33 19.89 1.66
CA ILE A 16 -19.47 19.56 0.76
C ILE A 16 -20.83 19.77 1.44
N TYR A 17 -20.95 19.41 2.71
CA TYR A 17 -22.21 19.37 3.45
C TYR A 17 -22.27 20.40 4.60
N GLY A 18 -21.14 21.01 4.97
CA GLY A 18 -21.03 22.00 6.04
C GLY A 18 -20.78 21.40 7.43
N GLU A 19 -20.37 22.28 8.36
CA GLU A 19 -20.00 21.91 9.74
C GLU A 19 -21.16 21.28 10.52
N ASP A 20 -22.39 21.77 10.33
CA ASP A 20 -23.57 21.24 11.01
C ASP A 20 -23.80 19.75 10.72
N VAL A 21 -23.54 19.33 9.48
CA VAL A 21 -23.65 17.92 9.07
C VAL A 21 -22.56 17.09 9.73
N TRP A 22 -21.33 17.61 9.79
CA TRP A 22 -20.23 16.96 10.50
C TRP A 22 -20.55 16.72 11.97
N PHE A 23 -21.08 17.71 12.68
CA PHE A 23 -21.46 17.56 14.09
C PHE A 23 -22.53 16.47 14.30
N ARG A 24 -23.55 16.41 13.43
CA ARG A 24 -24.57 15.34 13.50
C ARG A 24 -23.99 13.95 13.21
N ILE A 25 -23.04 13.85 12.29
CA ILE A 25 -22.32 12.59 12.02
C ILE A 25 -21.52 12.16 13.24
N VAL A 26 -20.77 13.07 13.86
CA VAL A 26 -19.99 12.80 15.07
C VAL A 26 -20.89 12.34 16.22
N GLU A 27 -22.00 13.04 16.45
CA GLU A 27 -22.99 12.67 17.47
C GLU A 27 -23.58 11.26 17.22
N LYS A 28 -24.08 11.00 16.01
CA LYS A 28 -24.66 9.70 15.63
C LYS A 28 -23.64 8.57 15.61
N SER A 29 -22.38 8.87 15.34
CA SER A 29 -21.31 7.89 15.35
C SER A 29 -20.96 7.44 16.77
N ASN A 30 -21.38 8.14 17.82
CA ASN A 30 -21.18 7.82 19.25
C ASN A 30 -19.71 7.56 19.63
N ILE A 31 -18.79 8.31 19.04
CA ILE A 31 -17.34 8.21 19.26
C ILE A 31 -16.85 8.97 20.49
N GLY A 32 -17.69 9.85 21.06
CA GLY A 32 -17.38 10.62 22.29
C GLY A 32 -16.30 11.69 22.15
N LEU A 33 -15.80 11.95 20.93
CA LEU A 33 -14.73 12.92 20.64
C LEU A 33 -15.22 13.92 19.60
N LEU A 34 -15.05 15.22 19.89
CA LEU A 34 -15.45 16.32 19.00
C LEU A 34 -14.30 16.83 18.12
N THR A 35 -13.05 16.60 18.54
CA THR A 35 -11.87 17.09 17.83
C THR A 35 -10.85 15.98 17.64
N PHE A 36 -10.22 15.97 16.47
CA PHE A 36 -9.21 14.99 16.09
C PHE A 36 -7.87 15.66 15.84
N GLN A 37 -6.84 15.08 16.41
CA GLN A 37 -5.44 15.43 16.18
C GLN A 37 -4.75 14.39 15.31
N THR A 38 -3.93 14.84 14.38
CA THR A 38 -3.29 14.02 13.34
C THR A 38 -2.41 12.91 13.92
N HIS A 39 -1.62 13.21 14.96
CA HIS A 39 -0.64 12.30 15.55
C HIS A 39 -1.15 11.47 16.73
N ASN A 40 -2.43 11.60 17.09
CA ASN A 40 -3.04 10.75 18.11
C ASN A 40 -3.57 9.45 17.49
N THR A 41 -3.57 8.40 18.30
CA THR A 41 -4.13 7.09 17.94
C THR A 41 -5.54 6.95 18.48
N TYR A 42 -6.44 6.48 17.63
CA TYR A 42 -7.85 6.22 17.92
C TYR A 42 -8.18 4.76 17.64
N SER A 43 -9.32 4.29 18.16
CA SER A 43 -9.83 2.95 17.83
C SER A 43 -9.97 2.76 16.31
N ASP A 44 -9.61 1.59 15.82
CA ASP A 44 -9.75 1.24 14.39
C ASP A 44 -11.21 1.19 13.94
N THR A 45 -12.16 1.13 14.87
CA THR A 45 -13.62 1.19 14.60
C THR A 45 -14.13 2.61 14.30
N VAL A 46 -13.35 3.67 14.59
CA VAL A 46 -13.82 5.06 14.44
C VAL A 46 -14.24 5.38 12.99
N PRO A 47 -13.44 5.12 11.95
CA PRO A 47 -13.82 5.43 10.57
C PRO A 47 -15.04 4.66 10.09
N GLU A 48 -15.15 3.38 10.46
CA GLU A 48 -16.31 2.56 10.10
C GLU A 48 -17.59 3.17 10.67
N ARG A 49 -17.57 3.55 11.95
CA ARG A 49 -18.69 4.22 12.62
C ARG A 49 -19.01 5.58 12.00
N LEU A 50 -17.99 6.34 11.62
CA LEU A 50 -18.17 7.62 10.93
C LEU A 50 -18.79 7.42 9.55
N PHE A 51 -18.33 6.46 8.75
CA PHE A 51 -18.90 6.17 7.44
C PHE A 51 -20.35 5.68 7.53
N LEU A 52 -20.68 4.85 8.52
CA LEU A 52 -22.06 4.41 8.76
C LEU A 52 -22.96 5.58 9.16
N ALA A 53 -22.51 6.42 10.08
CA ALA A 53 -23.27 7.61 10.49
C ALA A 53 -23.42 8.61 9.33
N PHE A 54 -22.38 8.77 8.51
CA PHE A 54 -22.39 9.63 7.34
C PHE A 54 -23.38 9.13 6.28
N SER A 55 -23.35 7.84 5.94
CA SER A 55 -24.34 7.21 5.06
C SER A 55 -25.77 7.38 5.56
N HIS A 56 -26.01 7.21 6.86
CA HIS A 56 -27.34 7.44 7.44
C HIS A 56 -27.75 8.92 7.41
N GLU A 57 -26.82 9.86 7.58
CA GLU A 57 -27.11 11.29 7.59
C GLU A 57 -27.43 11.84 6.19
N THR A 58 -26.71 11.39 5.16
CA THR A 58 -26.94 11.86 3.78
C THR A 58 -27.95 11.02 3.00
N GLY A 59 -28.25 9.81 3.46
CA GLY A 59 -29.06 8.84 2.72
C GLY A 59 -28.33 8.19 1.54
N GLU A 60 -27.04 8.45 1.37
CA GLU A 60 -26.20 7.81 0.35
C GLU A 60 -25.75 6.41 0.78
N SER A 61 -25.46 5.54 -0.19
CA SER A 61 -24.94 4.20 0.13
C SER A 61 -23.54 4.27 0.75
N ILE A 62 -23.21 3.31 1.62
CA ILE A 62 -21.90 3.23 2.28
C ILE A 62 -20.75 3.17 1.26
N GLU A 63 -20.97 2.50 0.14
CA GLU A 63 -20.02 2.39 -0.96
C GLU A 63 -19.76 3.74 -1.61
N ASN A 64 -20.80 4.55 -1.82
CA ASN A 64 -20.66 5.88 -2.40
C ASN A 64 -19.96 6.84 -1.44
N VAL A 65 -20.39 6.87 -0.17
CA VAL A 65 -19.78 7.73 0.86
C VAL A 65 -18.29 7.44 1.02
N THR A 66 -17.93 6.17 1.15
CA THR A 66 -16.52 5.77 1.27
C THR A 66 -15.73 6.06 0.00
N TYR A 67 -16.32 5.85 -1.19
CA TYR A 67 -15.73 6.20 -2.47
C TYR A 67 -15.44 7.70 -2.61
N GLN A 68 -16.42 8.56 -2.33
CA GLN A 68 -16.26 10.01 -2.41
C GLN A 68 -15.27 10.54 -1.39
N THR A 69 -15.32 9.99 -0.16
CA THR A 69 -14.31 10.30 0.86
C THR A 69 -12.91 9.90 0.37
N GLY A 70 -12.76 8.76 -0.31
CA GLY A 70 -11.49 8.34 -0.90
C GLY A 70 -10.97 9.31 -1.96
N LEU A 71 -11.85 9.79 -2.84
CA LEU A 71 -11.53 10.79 -3.86
C LEU A 71 -11.04 12.09 -3.21
N SER A 72 -11.78 12.59 -2.22
CA SER A 72 -11.46 13.82 -1.50
C SER A 72 -10.19 13.68 -0.65
N PHE A 73 -10.00 12.54 0.03
CA PHE A 73 -8.84 12.30 0.87
C PHE A 73 -7.53 12.38 0.07
N ALA A 74 -7.47 11.74 -1.10
CA ALA A 74 -6.30 11.79 -1.97
C ALA A 74 -5.97 13.22 -2.44
N ALA A 75 -6.99 14.04 -2.65
CA ALA A 75 -6.84 15.46 -2.92
C ALA A 75 -6.28 16.19 -1.69
N PHE A 76 -6.97 16.04 -0.56
CA PHE A 76 -6.61 16.63 0.73
C PHE A 76 -5.17 16.35 1.13
N ILE A 77 -4.69 15.10 1.07
CA ILE A 77 -3.31 14.78 1.49
C ILE A 77 -2.25 15.45 0.62
N SER A 78 -2.55 15.63 -0.67
CA SER A 78 -1.64 16.33 -1.59
C SER A 78 -1.52 17.79 -1.13
N ASP A 79 -2.66 18.41 -0.86
CA ASP A 79 -2.76 19.82 -0.45
C ASP A 79 -2.25 20.03 1.00
N TYR A 80 -2.29 18.99 1.84
CA TYR A 80 -1.76 18.97 3.20
C TYR A 80 -0.22 18.85 3.27
N GLY A 81 0.47 18.80 2.12
CA GLY A 81 1.93 18.81 2.04
C GLY A 81 2.59 17.46 1.74
N TYR A 82 1.79 16.40 1.48
CA TYR A 82 2.33 15.09 1.09
C TYR A 82 2.53 14.94 -0.43
N GLU A 83 2.22 15.96 -1.24
CA GLU A 83 2.35 15.88 -2.70
C GLU A 83 3.74 15.44 -3.16
N ASN A 84 4.80 16.07 -2.62
CA ASN A 84 6.18 15.72 -2.97
C ASN A 84 6.50 14.26 -2.60
N LEU A 85 6.04 13.81 -1.43
CA LEU A 85 6.25 12.44 -0.97
C LEU A 85 5.51 11.43 -1.86
N LEU A 86 4.31 11.76 -2.35
CA LEU A 86 3.55 10.94 -3.28
C LEU A 86 4.22 10.90 -4.67
N ARG A 87 4.71 12.04 -5.14
CA ARG A 87 5.31 12.18 -6.49
C ARG A 87 6.65 11.46 -6.62
N VAL A 88 7.44 11.36 -5.55
CA VAL A 88 8.73 10.64 -5.60
C VAL A 88 8.60 9.12 -5.67
N GLN A 89 7.40 8.56 -5.43
CA GLN A 89 7.20 7.10 -5.44
C GLN A 89 7.31 6.48 -6.83
N GLY A 90 7.13 7.24 -7.91
CA GLY A 90 7.23 6.67 -9.26
C GLY A 90 7.11 7.70 -10.36
N ARG A 91 7.86 7.48 -11.44
CA ARG A 91 7.78 8.31 -12.67
C ARG A 91 6.50 8.08 -13.46
N ASP A 92 5.95 6.87 -13.34
CA ASP A 92 4.69 6.42 -13.94
C ASP A 92 3.80 5.76 -12.88
N PHE A 93 2.54 5.51 -13.23
CA PHE A 93 1.56 4.97 -12.30
C PHE A 93 1.81 3.51 -11.89
N ILE A 94 2.43 2.68 -12.75
CA ILE A 94 2.79 1.30 -12.38
C ILE A 94 3.91 1.35 -11.33
N SER A 95 4.95 2.14 -11.58
CA SER A 95 6.05 2.37 -10.63
C SER A 95 5.52 2.91 -9.29
N PHE A 96 4.55 3.83 -9.33
CA PHE A 96 3.87 4.33 -8.14
C PHE A 96 3.20 3.22 -7.33
N LEU A 97 2.41 2.36 -7.98
CA LEU A 97 1.72 1.24 -7.32
C LEU A 97 2.70 0.25 -6.70
N HIS A 98 3.84 -0.03 -7.36
CA HIS A 98 4.89 -0.87 -6.79
C HIS A 98 5.54 -0.29 -5.52
N ASN A 99 5.61 1.05 -5.42
CA ASN A 99 6.25 1.74 -4.29
C ASN A 99 5.28 2.18 -3.19
N LEU A 100 3.98 1.88 -3.30
CA LEU A 100 2.99 2.24 -2.27
C LEU A 100 3.33 1.67 -0.89
N ASP A 101 3.89 0.47 -0.81
CA ASP A 101 4.28 -0.13 0.48
C ASP A 101 5.49 0.60 1.06
N ASN A 102 6.46 1.01 0.21
CA ASN A 102 7.61 1.81 0.62
C ASN A 102 7.21 3.20 1.14
N LEU A 103 6.22 3.84 0.51
CA LEU A 103 5.62 5.08 1.00
C LEU A 103 5.10 4.92 2.43
N HIS A 104 4.38 3.83 2.70
CA HIS A 104 3.83 3.58 4.04
C HIS A 104 4.92 3.25 5.07
N GLU A 105 5.99 2.57 4.67
CA GLU A 105 7.15 2.39 5.56
C GLU A 105 7.86 3.71 5.86
N TYR A 106 7.95 4.63 4.90
CA TYR A 106 8.47 5.98 5.16
C TYR A 106 7.58 6.76 6.13
N LEU A 107 6.26 6.67 5.98
CA LEU A 107 5.31 7.33 6.89
C LEU A 107 5.45 6.86 8.34
N ARG A 108 6.02 5.67 8.61
CA ARG A 108 6.28 5.21 9.98
C ARG A 108 7.29 6.06 10.73
N LEU A 109 8.15 6.79 10.05
CA LEU A 109 9.07 7.72 10.70
C LEU A 109 8.31 8.82 11.45
N SER A 110 7.17 9.26 10.90
CA SER A 110 6.27 10.25 11.52
C SER A 110 5.12 9.59 12.30
N TYR A 111 4.73 8.38 11.90
CA TYR A 111 3.59 7.63 12.45
C TYR A 111 4.02 6.21 12.89
N PRO A 112 4.80 6.06 13.98
CA PRO A 112 5.45 4.80 14.36
C PRO A 112 4.51 3.58 14.42
N ASP A 113 3.30 3.78 14.92
CA ASP A 113 2.31 2.72 15.16
C ASP A 113 1.37 2.48 13.97
N ILE A 114 1.67 3.05 12.80
CA ILE A 114 0.75 2.95 11.65
C ILE A 114 0.69 1.49 11.22
N GLN A 115 -0.51 0.99 10.97
CA GLN A 115 -0.71 -0.34 10.39
C GLN A 115 -1.18 -0.15 8.94
N PRO A 116 -0.25 0.03 7.99
CA PRO A 116 -0.61 0.32 6.62
C PRO A 116 -1.21 -0.91 5.94
N PRO A 117 -2.03 -0.71 4.91
CA PRO A 117 -2.33 -1.77 3.96
C PRO A 117 -1.10 -2.13 3.13
N SER A 118 -1.19 -3.25 2.41
CA SER A 118 -0.20 -3.66 1.42
C SER A 118 -0.81 -3.71 0.02
N PHE A 119 -0.02 -3.29 -0.97
CA PHE A 119 -0.36 -3.24 -2.38
C PHE A 119 0.63 -4.06 -3.19
N SER A 120 0.13 -4.96 -4.03
CA SER A 120 0.99 -5.73 -4.94
C SER A 120 0.31 -5.92 -6.29
N ILE A 121 1.05 -5.69 -7.38
CA ILE A 121 0.56 -5.97 -8.73
C ILE A 121 0.68 -7.48 -8.98
N ILE A 122 -0.44 -8.15 -9.27
CA ILE A 122 -0.46 -9.57 -9.65
C ILE A 122 -0.03 -9.72 -11.11
N ASN A 123 -0.52 -8.84 -11.98
CA ASN A 123 -0.21 -8.83 -13.39
C ASN A 123 -0.45 -7.42 -13.95
N ALA A 124 0.36 -7.02 -14.93
CA ALA A 124 0.17 -5.80 -15.71
C ALA A 124 0.28 -6.13 -17.19
N THR A 125 -0.76 -5.79 -17.95
CA THR A 125 -0.79 -5.88 -19.41
C THR A 125 -0.93 -4.49 -20.02
N ASN A 126 -0.93 -4.41 -21.36
CA ASN A 126 -1.11 -3.13 -22.06
C ASN A 126 -2.39 -2.40 -21.65
N ASP A 127 -3.46 -3.13 -21.36
CA ASP A 127 -4.80 -2.56 -21.16
C ASP A 127 -5.28 -2.63 -19.71
N CYS A 128 -4.72 -3.52 -18.88
CA CYS A 128 -5.19 -3.76 -17.52
C CYS A 128 -4.05 -3.99 -16.52
N ILE A 129 -4.13 -3.34 -15.37
CA ILE A 129 -3.35 -3.67 -14.18
C ILE A 129 -4.24 -4.41 -13.20
N ARG A 130 -3.85 -5.62 -12.79
CA ARG A 130 -4.49 -6.37 -11.73
C ARG A 130 -3.76 -6.13 -10.41
N LEU A 131 -4.40 -5.39 -9.52
CA LEU A 131 -3.86 -4.97 -8.22
C LEU A 131 -4.49 -5.77 -7.08
N LYS A 132 -3.67 -6.31 -6.19
CA LYS A 132 -4.08 -6.88 -4.90
C LYS A 132 -3.87 -5.84 -3.81
N TYR A 133 -4.94 -5.52 -3.10
CA TYR A 133 -4.95 -4.71 -1.88
C TYR A 133 -5.22 -5.60 -0.68
N SER A 134 -4.37 -5.53 0.34
CA SER A 134 -4.49 -6.33 1.57
C SER A 134 -4.52 -5.41 2.79
N SER A 135 -5.49 -5.59 3.67
CA SER A 135 -5.61 -4.77 4.89
C SER A 135 -6.18 -5.58 6.04
N LYS A 136 -5.77 -5.24 7.27
CA LYS A 136 -6.42 -5.74 8.49
C LYS A 136 -7.78 -5.07 8.74
N ARG A 137 -8.05 -3.94 8.07
CA ARG A 137 -9.25 -3.12 8.29
C ARG A 137 -10.33 -3.45 7.26
N ASN A 138 -11.56 -3.61 7.74
CA ASN A 138 -12.74 -3.77 6.89
C ASN A 138 -13.27 -2.42 6.38
N GLY A 139 -13.98 -2.42 5.25
CA GLY A 139 -14.73 -1.24 4.76
C GLY A 139 -13.95 -0.22 3.92
N TYR A 140 -12.65 -0.43 3.67
CA TYR A 140 -11.81 0.51 2.91
C TYR A 140 -11.79 0.28 1.39
N ILE A 141 -12.55 -0.69 0.89
CA ILE A 141 -12.49 -1.14 -0.49
C ILE A 141 -12.81 -0.01 -1.48
N HIS A 142 -13.89 0.72 -1.23
CA HIS A 142 -14.32 1.83 -2.09
C HIS A 142 -13.53 3.11 -1.81
N TYR A 143 -13.09 3.30 -0.57
CA TYR A 143 -12.19 4.39 -0.20
C TYR A 143 -10.86 4.33 -0.96
N VAL A 144 -10.21 3.17 -1.00
CA VAL A 144 -8.97 2.97 -1.79
C VAL A 144 -9.25 3.12 -3.28
N ARG A 145 -10.38 2.63 -3.77
CA ARG A 145 -10.81 2.82 -5.17
C ARG A 145 -10.86 4.31 -5.55
N GLY A 146 -11.43 5.16 -4.69
CA GLY A 146 -11.45 6.61 -4.89
C GLY A 146 -10.05 7.21 -4.90
N GLN A 147 -9.21 6.84 -3.92
CA GLN A 147 -7.82 7.33 -3.86
C GLN A 147 -7.03 7.03 -5.13
N LEU A 148 -7.10 5.80 -5.64
CA LEU A 148 -6.40 5.39 -6.85
C LEU A 148 -6.77 6.28 -8.04
N ILE A 149 -8.05 6.60 -8.21
CA ILE A 149 -8.54 7.45 -9.30
C ILE A 149 -8.03 8.88 -9.16
N THR A 150 -8.17 9.49 -7.98
CA THR A 150 -7.69 10.86 -7.75
C THR A 150 -6.17 10.97 -7.92
N LEU A 151 -5.41 10.02 -7.38
CA LEU A 151 -3.94 10.03 -7.47
C LEU A 151 -3.46 9.82 -8.90
N ALA A 152 -4.08 8.91 -9.66
CA ALA A 152 -3.78 8.75 -11.09
C ALA A 152 -4.00 10.05 -11.86
N LYS A 153 -5.11 10.76 -11.58
CA LYS A 153 -5.42 12.03 -12.24
C LYS A 153 -4.46 13.15 -11.81
N ARG A 154 -4.26 13.35 -10.51
CA ARG A 154 -3.45 14.46 -9.98
C ARG A 154 -1.96 14.31 -10.28
N LEU A 155 -1.40 13.11 -10.08
CA LEU A 155 0.05 12.91 -10.20
C LEU A 155 0.51 12.68 -11.65
N TYR A 156 -0.32 12.00 -12.45
CA TYR A 156 0.07 11.51 -13.78
C TYR A 156 -0.84 12.01 -14.92
N ASN A 157 -1.87 12.81 -14.63
CA ASN A 157 -2.89 13.21 -15.60
C ASN A 157 -3.48 12.00 -16.37
N LEU A 158 -3.77 10.93 -15.62
CA LEU A 158 -4.36 9.70 -16.11
C LEU A 158 -5.81 9.58 -15.65
N ASP A 159 -6.73 9.49 -16.61
CA ASP A 159 -8.10 9.09 -16.35
C ASP A 159 -8.15 7.57 -16.36
N ILE A 160 -8.63 6.97 -15.26
CA ILE A 160 -8.60 5.52 -15.05
C ILE A 160 -9.96 5.02 -14.59
N LYS A 161 -10.26 3.75 -14.89
CA LYS A 161 -11.41 3.02 -14.37
C LYS A 161 -10.91 1.89 -13.49
N VAL A 162 -11.30 1.92 -12.22
CA VAL A 162 -11.00 0.86 -11.25
C VAL A 162 -12.25 0.01 -11.04
N ILE A 163 -12.15 -1.29 -11.33
CA ILE A 163 -13.21 -2.29 -11.18
C ILE A 163 -12.86 -3.24 -10.05
N LEU A 164 -13.80 -3.46 -9.13
CA LEU A 164 -13.69 -4.47 -8.08
C LEU A 164 -13.95 -5.86 -8.69
N ILE A 165 -13.02 -6.79 -8.55
CA ILE A 165 -13.13 -8.13 -9.11
C ILE A 165 -13.53 -9.16 -8.05
N SER A 166 -12.87 -9.15 -6.89
CA SER A 166 -13.19 -10.07 -5.81
C SER A 166 -12.69 -9.56 -4.46
N THR A 167 -13.34 -10.03 -3.40
CA THR A 167 -12.95 -9.81 -2.02
C THR A 167 -12.88 -11.15 -1.30
N LYS A 168 -11.86 -11.35 -0.48
CA LYS A 168 -11.67 -12.56 0.32
C LYS A 168 -11.11 -12.19 1.68
N ILE A 169 -11.40 -13.00 2.69
CA ILE A 169 -10.79 -12.88 4.01
C ILE A 169 -9.90 -14.11 4.21
N ILE A 170 -8.60 -13.88 4.40
CA ILE A 170 -7.62 -14.94 4.62
C ILE A 170 -6.84 -14.57 5.88
N ASN A 171 -6.85 -15.42 6.90
CA ASN A 171 -6.14 -15.19 8.17
C ASN A 171 -6.42 -13.81 8.80
N ASN A 172 -7.69 -13.39 8.82
CA ASN A 172 -8.12 -12.08 9.32
C ASN A 172 -7.57 -10.87 8.54
N ILE A 173 -7.12 -11.08 7.30
CA ILE A 173 -6.71 -10.05 6.35
C ILE A 173 -7.74 -10.00 5.22
N TYR A 174 -8.30 -8.81 5.01
CA TYR A 174 -9.17 -8.50 3.89
C TYR A 174 -8.32 -8.29 2.64
N GLN A 175 -8.47 -9.18 1.67
CA GLN A 175 -7.81 -9.10 0.37
C GLN A 175 -8.83 -8.71 -0.69
N THR A 176 -8.48 -7.72 -1.49
CA THR A 176 -9.31 -7.20 -2.57
C THR A 176 -8.52 -7.17 -3.86
N ILE A 177 -9.12 -7.67 -4.94
CA ILE A 177 -8.55 -7.60 -6.28
C ILE A 177 -9.28 -6.53 -7.08
N TYR A 178 -8.49 -5.61 -7.65
CA TYR A 178 -8.96 -4.60 -8.58
C TYR A 178 -8.36 -4.83 -9.96
N ASP A 179 -9.16 -4.60 -10.99
CA ASP A 179 -8.68 -4.40 -12.36
C ASP A 179 -8.74 -2.89 -12.68
N ILE A 180 -7.61 -2.35 -13.14
CA ILE A 180 -7.43 -0.93 -13.42
C ILE A 180 -7.18 -0.75 -14.91
N TYR A 181 -8.06 0.01 -15.56
CA TYR A 181 -8.00 0.31 -16.99
C TYR A 181 -7.68 1.79 -17.21
N ALA A 182 -6.76 2.08 -18.11
CA ALA A 182 -6.55 3.43 -18.59
C ALA A 182 -7.70 3.83 -19.54
N LEU A 183 -8.14 5.07 -19.46
CA LEU A 183 -9.17 5.62 -20.33
C LEU A 183 -8.55 6.46 -21.45
N ASN A 184 -9.39 6.96 -22.35
CA ASN A 184 -9.00 7.89 -23.42
C ASN A 184 -7.93 7.34 -24.38
N GLY A 185 -7.95 6.02 -24.63
CA GLY A 185 -7.03 5.34 -25.56
C GLY A 185 -5.59 5.23 -25.05
N LYS A 186 -5.32 5.62 -23.80
CA LYS A 186 -4.01 5.40 -23.17
C LYS A 186 -3.83 3.91 -22.83
N ARG A 187 -2.59 3.44 -22.92
CA ARG A 187 -2.17 2.09 -22.50
C ARG A 187 -1.18 2.20 -21.35
N TRP A 188 -1.15 1.19 -20.49
CA TRP A 188 -0.23 1.14 -19.34
C TRP A 188 1.20 0.86 -19.74
N ILE A 189 1.34 -0.05 -20.70
CA ILE A 189 2.59 -0.53 -21.23
C ILE A 189 2.62 -0.07 -22.69
N ASP A 190 3.51 0.87 -22.99
CA ASP A 190 3.87 1.20 -24.36
C ASP A 190 4.84 0.11 -24.85
N PRO A 191 4.49 -0.71 -25.86
CA PRO A 191 5.39 -1.74 -26.39
C PRO A 191 6.74 -1.19 -26.87
N GLN A 192 6.82 0.11 -27.20
CA GLN A 192 8.05 0.76 -27.65
C GLN A 192 8.92 1.29 -26.51
N ASN A 193 8.33 1.64 -25.36
CA ASN A 193 9.03 2.29 -24.24
C ASN A 193 9.02 1.51 -22.92
N TYR A 194 8.28 0.40 -22.84
CA TYR A 194 8.34 -0.46 -21.68
C TYR A 194 9.65 -1.24 -21.72
N TYR A 195 10.56 -0.89 -20.81
CA TYR A 195 11.76 -1.67 -20.57
C TYR A 195 11.34 -2.99 -19.94
N ILE A 196 10.94 -3.95 -20.76
CA ILE A 196 11.07 -5.36 -20.39
C ILE A 196 12.56 -5.52 -20.17
N GLN A 197 12.97 -5.81 -18.94
CA GLN A 197 14.34 -6.19 -18.65
C GLN A 197 14.64 -7.41 -19.51
N LYS A 198 15.22 -7.18 -20.69
CA LYS A 198 15.60 -8.25 -21.57
C LYS A 198 16.68 -9.01 -20.82
N PRO A 199 16.56 -10.33 -20.65
CA PRO A 199 17.71 -11.09 -20.20
C PRO A 199 18.86 -10.72 -21.11
N LEU A 200 20.02 -10.44 -20.53
CA LEU A 200 21.20 -10.15 -21.31
C LEU A 200 21.40 -11.33 -22.28
N ASP A 201 21.52 -11.06 -23.58
CA ASP A 201 21.72 -12.09 -24.61
C ASP A 201 22.94 -12.97 -24.29
N SER A 202 23.92 -12.37 -23.60
CA SER A 202 25.00 -13.05 -22.91
C SER A 202 25.29 -12.34 -21.59
N TRP A 203 25.51 -13.09 -20.53
CA TRP A 203 26.09 -12.53 -19.31
C TRP A 203 27.49 -12.03 -19.66
N GLY A 204 27.79 -10.77 -19.34
CA GLY A 204 29.18 -10.29 -19.35
C GLY A 204 30.01 -11.01 -18.29
N ASP A 205 31.25 -10.56 -18.09
CA ASP A 205 32.09 -11.09 -17.01
C ASP A 205 31.37 -10.94 -15.67
N THR A 206 30.97 -12.07 -15.09
CA THR A 206 30.33 -12.13 -13.78
C THR A 206 31.39 -12.30 -12.71
N ILE A 207 31.12 -11.75 -11.53
CA ILE A 207 32.02 -11.98 -10.39
C ILE A 207 31.77 -13.38 -9.82
N SER A 208 32.84 -14.03 -9.38
CA SER A 208 32.70 -15.31 -8.69
C SER A 208 31.84 -15.15 -7.43
N SER A 209 31.10 -16.21 -7.07
CA SER A 209 30.27 -16.19 -5.86
C SER A 209 31.07 -15.79 -4.60
N ASN A 210 32.32 -16.25 -4.47
CA ASN A 210 33.17 -15.89 -3.33
C ASN A 210 33.41 -14.38 -3.28
N VAL A 211 33.78 -13.78 -4.41
CA VAL A 211 34.01 -12.33 -4.52
C VAL A 211 32.74 -11.55 -4.17
N PHE A 212 31.56 -11.97 -4.63
CA PHE A 212 30.28 -11.34 -4.26
C PHE A 212 30.07 -11.31 -2.74
N PHE A 213 30.22 -12.46 -2.07
CA PHE A 213 30.00 -12.60 -0.62
C PHE A 213 31.11 -11.97 0.24
N ASP A 214 32.24 -11.61 -0.37
CA ASP A 214 33.32 -10.84 0.26
C ASP A 214 33.08 -9.32 0.12
N ILE A 215 32.53 -8.87 -1.01
CA ILE A 215 32.20 -7.46 -1.26
C ILE A 215 30.99 -7.02 -0.42
N PHE A 216 29.91 -7.82 -0.42
CA PHE A 216 28.67 -7.48 0.27
C PHE A 216 28.66 -8.04 1.69
N ALA A 217 29.03 -7.17 2.64
CA ALA A 217 29.26 -7.50 4.03
C ALA A 217 28.12 -8.27 4.72
N PHE A 218 26.86 -7.98 4.37
CA PHE A 218 25.68 -8.66 4.90
C PHE A 218 24.80 -9.13 3.74
N SER A 219 25.05 -10.36 3.28
CA SER A 219 24.26 -11.00 2.23
C SER A 219 24.06 -12.49 2.52
N LEU A 220 22.89 -13.01 2.16
CA LEU A 220 22.50 -14.41 2.29
C LEU A 220 21.94 -14.91 0.95
N LEU A 221 22.26 -16.15 0.59
CA LEU A 221 21.57 -16.89 -0.47
C LEU A 221 20.68 -17.95 0.17
N ILE A 222 19.37 -17.83 0.01
CA ILE A 222 18.37 -18.71 0.61
C ILE A 222 17.72 -19.53 -0.51
N THR A 223 17.55 -20.84 -0.30
CA THR A 223 16.85 -21.72 -1.25
C THR A 223 15.33 -21.62 -1.10
N ASN A 224 14.59 -22.21 -2.04
CA ASN A 224 13.13 -22.34 -1.95
C ASN A 224 12.65 -23.18 -0.76
N GLN A 225 13.51 -24.00 -0.14
CA GLN A 225 13.22 -24.70 1.12
C GLN A 225 13.63 -23.92 2.37
N MET A 226 13.86 -22.60 2.26
CA MET A 226 14.32 -21.74 3.36
C MET A 226 15.68 -22.15 3.96
N LYS A 227 16.52 -22.88 3.21
CA LYS A 227 17.88 -23.21 3.66
C LYS A 227 18.86 -22.13 3.25
N ILE A 228 19.72 -21.73 4.18
CA ILE A 228 20.80 -20.78 3.90
C ILE A 228 21.89 -21.53 3.15
N LYS A 229 21.99 -21.31 1.83
CA LYS A 229 22.98 -21.95 0.97
C LYS A 229 24.36 -21.30 1.10
N ARG A 230 24.41 -19.97 1.21
CA ARG A 230 25.64 -19.21 1.44
C ARG A 230 25.40 -17.99 2.32
N ALA A 231 26.42 -17.62 3.08
CA ALA A 231 26.43 -16.39 3.88
C ALA A 231 27.70 -15.58 3.63
N SER A 232 27.58 -14.26 3.64
CA SER A 232 28.73 -13.34 3.59
C SER A 232 29.71 -13.56 4.74
N THR A 233 30.95 -13.10 4.56
CA THR A 233 32.00 -13.19 5.59
C THR A 233 31.59 -12.57 6.92
N SER A 234 30.89 -11.42 6.93
CA SER A 234 30.47 -10.81 8.20
C SER A 234 29.38 -11.62 8.89
N PHE A 235 28.40 -12.18 8.16
CA PHE A 235 27.43 -13.10 8.76
C PHE A 235 28.08 -14.35 9.35
N ARG A 236 29.07 -14.94 8.66
CA ARG A 236 29.81 -16.10 9.19
C ARG A 236 30.65 -15.80 10.43
N LYS A 237 31.09 -14.54 10.60
CA LYS A 237 31.76 -14.08 11.83
C LYS A 237 30.79 -13.97 13.01
N LEU A 238 29.52 -13.66 12.75
CA LEU A 238 28.48 -13.60 13.78
C LEU A 238 28.00 -14.99 14.17
N ASP A 239 27.77 -15.85 13.17
CA ASP A 239 27.41 -17.25 13.37
C ASP A 239 28.00 -18.10 12.23
N SER A 240 28.94 -18.98 12.56
CA SER A 240 29.60 -19.85 11.59
C SER A 240 28.74 -21.04 11.14
N SER A 241 27.62 -21.30 11.83
CA SER A 241 26.70 -22.41 11.56
C SER A 241 25.53 -22.04 10.63
N LEU A 242 25.56 -20.84 10.02
CA LEU A 242 24.49 -20.37 9.15
C LEU A 242 24.38 -21.19 7.85
N GLU A 243 25.49 -21.53 7.21
CA GLU A 243 25.42 -22.29 5.94
C GLU A 243 24.92 -23.72 6.19
N GLY A 244 23.84 -24.10 5.51
CA GLY A 244 23.14 -25.38 5.69
C GLY A 244 22.00 -25.36 6.70
N SER A 245 21.89 -24.33 7.55
CA SER A 245 20.81 -24.24 8.53
C SER A 245 19.48 -23.79 7.90
N ASP A 246 18.41 -23.95 8.66
CA ASP A 246 17.15 -23.29 8.33
C ASP A 246 17.24 -21.78 8.57
N PHE A 247 16.68 -20.98 7.67
CA PHE A 247 16.60 -19.53 7.84
C PHE A 247 15.75 -19.17 9.06
N ASN A 248 14.63 -19.88 9.26
CA ASN A 248 13.67 -19.57 10.34
C ASN A 248 14.19 -19.96 11.73
N GLU A 249 15.23 -20.78 11.81
CA GLU A 249 15.92 -21.09 13.07
C GLU A 249 16.93 -20.00 13.48
N LYS A 250 17.44 -19.24 12.50
CA LYS A 250 18.53 -18.28 12.70
C LYS A 250 18.08 -16.84 12.65
N PHE A 251 17.03 -16.55 11.89
CA PHE A 251 16.55 -15.21 11.62
C PHE A 251 15.06 -15.09 11.92
N LEU A 252 14.68 -13.89 12.38
CA LEU A 252 13.29 -13.48 12.52
C LEU A 252 13.04 -12.31 11.56
N LEU A 253 12.11 -12.50 10.63
CA LEU A 253 11.64 -11.41 9.77
C LEU A 253 10.73 -10.51 10.60
N PHE A 254 11.24 -9.33 10.95
CA PHE A 254 10.43 -8.34 11.65
C PHE A 254 9.45 -7.63 10.69
N ARG A 255 9.81 -7.52 9.39
CA ARG A 255 9.01 -6.86 8.35
C ARG A 255 9.26 -7.46 6.96
N PRO A 256 8.23 -7.54 6.09
CA PRO A 256 6.82 -7.32 6.40
C PRO A 256 6.27 -8.38 7.37
N PHE A 257 5.11 -8.16 7.99
CA PHE A 257 4.49 -9.11 8.94
C PHE A 257 3.85 -10.30 8.20
N ILE A 258 4.68 -11.02 7.46
CA ILE A 258 4.33 -12.22 6.70
C ILE A 258 4.97 -13.44 7.35
N LYS A 259 4.44 -14.63 7.08
CA LYS A 259 5.16 -15.85 7.41
C LYS A 259 6.42 -15.91 6.55
N SER A 260 7.51 -16.31 7.16
CA SER A 260 8.81 -16.48 6.49
C SER A 260 8.79 -17.76 5.62
N ASN A 261 8.07 -17.70 4.51
CA ASN A 261 8.03 -18.72 3.47
C ASN A 261 8.21 -18.08 2.08
N ILE A 262 8.65 -18.87 1.11
CA ILE A 262 9.01 -18.33 -0.20
C ILE A 262 7.80 -17.73 -0.95
N GLU A 263 6.60 -18.27 -0.77
CA GLU A 263 5.38 -17.81 -1.46
C GLU A 263 4.92 -16.43 -0.97
N GLU A 264 5.19 -16.09 0.29
CA GLU A 264 4.86 -14.78 0.86
C GLU A 264 6.00 -13.76 0.69
N VAL A 265 7.25 -14.22 0.52
CA VAL A 265 8.44 -13.38 0.35
C VAL A 265 8.71 -13.03 -1.13
N SER A 266 8.25 -13.86 -2.07
CA SER A 266 8.40 -13.65 -3.53
C SER A 266 7.30 -12.77 -4.10
#